data_AF-A0A9P7WUP9-F1
#
_entry.id   AF-A0A9P7WUP9-F1
#
_cell.length_a   1.000
_cell.length_b   1.000
_cell.length_c   1.000
_cell.angle_alpha   90.00
_cell.angle_beta   90.00
_cell.angle_gamma   90.00
#
_symmetry.space_group_name_H-M   'P 1'
#
loop_
_entity.id
_entity.type
_entity.pdbx_description
1 polymer ?
#
loop_
_entity_poly.entity_id
_entity_poly.type
_entity_poly.pdbx_seq_one_letter_code
_entity_poly.pdbx_strand_id
1 'polypeptide(L)'
;MWLQLELTKIVAILEPIARSIKCFKLLHTTPADVMVFWMAALASYEKILSSSVLKLPRSIVEDIRAILNKQFNEMTKDAPSDCYAATFLLEPRYRDALANDKPNPFAHSFIIRTRHASGGSDIPIKRSTLQHVGSYLVEVLLQNEYALKDLRHPILHSMPAGLASGALNQQIIAYVRRDYPFNQDPALGESTCDWWSNLVHHSGASILAVRSILPSNY
;
A
#
# COMPACT_ATOMS: atom_id res chain seq x y z
N MET A 1 -29.71 28.30 -15.53
CA MET A 1 -28.26 28.53 -15.74
C MET A 1 -27.44 28.38 -14.45
N TRP A 2 -27.80 29.05 -13.34
CA TRP A 2 -27.05 28.93 -12.06
C TRP A 2 -27.04 27.50 -11.47
N LEU A 3 -28.20 26.83 -11.46
CA LEU A 3 -28.31 25.45 -10.96
C LEU A 3 -27.49 24.43 -11.76
N GLN A 4 -27.34 24.65 -13.07
CA GLN A 4 -26.51 23.80 -13.92
C GLN A 4 -25.02 23.96 -13.58
N LEU A 5 -24.57 25.19 -13.30
CA LEU A 5 -23.18 25.47 -12.94
C LEU A 5 -22.81 24.83 -11.59
N GLU A 6 -23.68 24.95 -10.58
CA GLU A 6 -23.46 24.33 -9.27
C GLU A 6 -23.50 22.80 -9.36
N LEU A 7 -24.40 22.23 -10.16
CA LEU A 7 -24.45 20.79 -10.39
C LEU A 7 -23.15 20.29 -11.06
N THR A 8 -22.63 21.01 -12.05
CA THR A 8 -21.36 20.66 -12.70
C THR A 8 -20.19 20.66 -11.71
N LYS A 9 -20.14 21.64 -10.79
CA LYS A 9 -19.10 21.68 -9.75
C LYS A 9 -19.19 20.47 -8.82
N ILE A 10 -20.39 20.13 -8.36
CA ILE A 10 -20.60 18.98 -7.48
C ILE A 10 -20.21 17.68 -8.19
N VAL A 11 -20.63 17.49 -9.44
CA VAL A 11 -20.28 16.31 -10.23
C VAL A 11 -18.76 16.20 -10.40
N ALA A 12 -18.08 17.31 -10.74
CA ALA A 12 -16.63 17.32 -10.88
C ALA A 12 -15.89 16.97 -9.57
N ILE A 13 -16.40 17.42 -8.42
CA ILE A 13 -15.83 17.10 -7.10
C ILE A 13 -16.09 15.63 -6.73
N LEU A 14 -17.25 15.07 -7.06
CA LEU A 14 -17.59 13.68 -6.70
C LEU A 14 -16.99 12.63 -7.65
N GLU A 15 -16.66 13.03 -8.87
CA GLU A 15 -16.20 12.12 -9.92
C GLU A 15 -14.95 11.30 -9.54
N PRO A 16 -13.87 11.86 -8.93
CA PRO A 16 -12.71 11.07 -8.54
C PRO A 16 -13.04 9.92 -7.57
N ILE A 17 -13.84 10.19 -6.53
CA ILE A 17 -14.27 9.16 -5.57
C ILE A 17 -15.19 8.14 -6.23
N ALA A 18 -16.14 8.59 -7.06
CA ALA A 18 -17.04 7.68 -7.77
C ALA A 18 -16.28 6.71 -8.69
N ARG A 19 -15.21 7.18 -9.35
CA ARG A 19 -14.31 6.33 -10.15
C ARG A 19 -13.56 5.32 -9.28
N SER A 20 -13.00 5.73 -8.14
CA SER A 20 -12.30 4.81 -7.23
C SER A 20 -13.23 3.75 -6.64
N ILE A 21 -14.45 4.13 -6.20
CA ILE A 21 -15.47 3.20 -5.72
C ILE A 21 -15.86 2.20 -6.82
N LYS A 22 -16.00 2.66 -8.06
CA LYS A 22 -16.27 1.75 -9.20
C LYS A 22 -15.14 0.76 -9.40
N CYS A 23 -13.89 1.19 -9.25
CA CYS A 23 -12.72 0.31 -9.37
C CYS A 23 -12.67 -0.72 -8.22
N PHE A 24 -13.11 -0.37 -7.00
CA PHE A 24 -13.21 -1.34 -5.89
C PHE A 24 -14.18 -2.48 -6.16
N LYS A 25 -15.17 -2.28 -7.03
CA LYS A 25 -16.14 -3.33 -7.38
C LYS A 25 -15.61 -4.34 -8.39
N LEU A 26 -14.37 -4.21 -8.85
CA LEU A 26 -13.75 -5.21 -9.70
C LEU A 26 -13.44 -6.46 -8.87
N LEU A 27 -13.77 -7.64 -9.42
CA LEU A 27 -13.71 -8.97 -8.80
C LEU A 27 -12.33 -9.38 -8.24
N HIS A 28 -11.28 -8.63 -8.55
CA HIS A 28 -9.89 -8.95 -8.19
C HIS A 28 -9.16 -7.78 -7.52
N THR A 29 -9.89 -6.84 -6.91
CA THR A 29 -9.27 -5.70 -6.22
C THR A 29 -8.56 -6.18 -4.97
N THR A 30 -7.24 -6.10 -4.96
CA THR A 30 -6.44 -6.37 -3.75
C THR A 30 -6.40 -5.13 -2.85
N PRO A 31 -6.11 -5.25 -1.54
CA PRO A 31 -5.91 -4.08 -0.69
C PRO A 31 -4.78 -3.15 -1.18
N ALA A 32 -3.79 -3.68 -1.91
CA ALA A 32 -2.78 -2.85 -2.58
C ALA A 32 -3.39 -1.99 -3.70
N ASP A 33 -4.29 -2.55 -4.51
CA ASP A 33 -5.03 -1.82 -5.54
C ASP A 33 -5.94 -0.75 -4.93
N VAL A 34 -6.51 -1.01 -3.75
CA VAL A 34 -7.30 0.00 -3.01
C VAL A 34 -6.47 1.24 -2.72
N MET A 35 -5.23 1.04 -2.24
CA MET A 35 -4.29 2.13 -1.99
C MET A 35 -3.94 2.90 -3.27
N VAL A 36 -3.74 2.20 -4.39
CA VAL A 36 -3.49 2.82 -5.71
C VAL A 36 -4.66 3.69 -6.16
N PHE A 37 -5.89 3.17 -6.11
CA PHE A 37 -7.08 3.93 -6.50
C PHE A 37 -7.34 5.12 -5.59
N TRP A 38 -7.00 5.02 -4.30
CA TRP A 38 -7.11 6.14 -3.38
C TRP A 38 -6.10 7.24 -3.71
N MET A 39 -4.84 6.87 -3.98
CA MET A 39 -3.81 7.83 -4.42
C MET A 39 -4.17 8.48 -5.76
N ALA A 40 -4.74 7.73 -6.70
CA ALA A 40 -5.22 8.27 -7.98
C ALA A 40 -6.37 9.26 -7.82
N ALA A 41 -7.31 9.01 -6.89
CA ALA A 41 -8.36 9.97 -6.54
C ALA A 41 -7.77 11.26 -5.95
N LEU A 42 -6.83 11.15 -5.02
CA LEU A 42 -6.18 12.31 -4.40
C LEU A 42 -5.40 13.16 -5.41
N ALA A 43 -4.67 12.54 -6.32
CA ALA A 43 -4.00 13.24 -7.42
C ALA A 43 -5.01 13.95 -8.35
N SER A 44 -6.16 13.33 -8.60
CA SER A 44 -7.24 13.94 -9.38
C SER A 44 -7.85 15.14 -8.65
N TYR A 45 -8.05 15.04 -7.33
CA TYR A 45 -8.47 16.17 -6.51
C TYR A 45 -7.48 17.32 -6.55
N GLU A 46 -6.18 17.07 -6.42
CA GLU A 46 -5.22 18.16 -6.46
C GLU A 46 -5.23 18.88 -7.81
N LYS A 47 -5.41 18.16 -8.91
CA LYS A 47 -5.59 18.77 -10.24
C LYS A 47 -6.84 19.62 -10.31
N ILE A 48 -7.97 19.14 -9.77
CA ILE A 48 -9.24 19.85 -9.77
C ILE A 48 -9.16 21.10 -8.89
N LEU A 49 -8.64 20.97 -7.67
CA LEU A 49 -8.52 22.02 -6.66
C LEU A 49 -7.47 23.07 -7.03
N SER A 50 -6.42 22.70 -7.76
CA SER A 50 -5.42 23.63 -8.31
C SER A 50 -5.87 24.31 -9.59
N SER A 51 -6.90 23.78 -10.25
CA SER A 51 -7.45 24.39 -11.46
C SER A 51 -8.32 25.59 -11.12
N SER A 52 -8.12 26.71 -11.83
CA SER A 52 -8.99 27.89 -11.73
C SER A 52 -10.38 27.69 -12.38
N VAL A 53 -10.64 26.51 -12.95
CA VAL A 53 -11.82 26.18 -13.76
C VAL A 53 -13.10 26.20 -12.93
N LEU A 54 -13.07 25.64 -11.71
CA LEU A 54 -14.27 25.53 -10.87
C LEU A 54 -14.54 26.80 -10.04
N LYS A 55 -13.61 27.77 -10.01
CA LYS A 55 -13.67 29.02 -9.22
C LYS A 55 -14.22 28.78 -7.80
N LEU A 56 -13.75 27.71 -7.15
CA LEU A 56 -14.20 27.37 -5.81
C LEU A 56 -13.67 28.40 -4.79
N PRO A 57 -14.48 28.79 -3.79
CA PRO A 57 -13.99 29.57 -2.65
C PRO A 57 -12.84 28.84 -1.96
N ARG A 58 -11.84 29.62 -1.52
CA ARG A 58 -10.67 29.07 -0.83
C ARG A 58 -11.04 28.26 0.42
N SER A 59 -12.04 28.70 1.18
CA SER A 59 -12.55 27.97 2.35
C SER A 59 -13.03 26.57 1.99
N ILE A 60 -13.81 26.43 0.92
CA ILE A 60 -14.32 25.13 0.45
C ILE A 60 -13.18 24.22 -0.02
N VAL A 61 -12.16 24.76 -0.69
CA VAL A 61 -10.98 24.00 -1.10
C VAL A 61 -10.22 23.48 0.12
N GLU A 62 -10.04 24.32 1.15
CA GLU A 62 -9.38 23.94 2.39
C GLU A 62 -10.17 22.87 3.16
N ASP A 63 -11.51 22.98 3.20
CA ASP A 63 -12.39 21.98 3.80
C ASP A 63 -12.31 20.62 3.10
N ILE A 64 -12.35 20.62 1.75
CA ILE A 64 -12.20 19.38 0.96
C ILE A 64 -10.84 18.74 1.24
N ARG A 65 -9.76 19.54 1.27
CA ARG A 65 -8.42 19.03 1.61
C ARG A 65 -8.36 18.47 3.03
N ALA A 66 -8.99 19.12 4.00
CA ALA A 66 -9.04 18.65 5.37
C ALA A 66 -9.76 17.30 5.48
N ILE A 67 -10.90 17.13 4.80
CA ILE A 67 -11.66 15.87 4.77
C ILE A 67 -10.83 14.76 4.13
N LEU A 68 -10.22 15.01 2.97
CA LEU A 68 -9.40 14.02 2.25
C LEU A 68 -8.16 13.61 3.07
N ASN A 69 -7.49 14.57 3.71
CA ASN A 69 -6.37 14.29 4.61
C ASN A 69 -6.79 13.46 5.82
N LYS A 70 -7.93 13.80 6.42
CA LYS A 70 -8.50 13.05 7.54
C LYS A 70 -8.76 11.60 7.14
N GLN A 71 -9.47 11.38 6.04
CA GLN A 71 -9.76 10.03 5.52
C GLN A 71 -8.49 9.24 5.16
N PHE A 72 -7.48 9.91 4.58
CA PHE A 72 -6.19 9.28 4.31
C PHE A 72 -5.47 8.84 5.60
N ASN A 73 -5.41 9.71 6.61
CA ASN A 73 -4.80 9.36 7.89
C ASN A 73 -5.58 8.27 8.62
N GLU A 74 -6.92 8.32 8.60
CA GLU A 74 -7.77 7.26 9.15
C GLU A 74 -7.43 5.91 8.52
N MET A 75 -7.26 5.84 7.20
CA MET A 75 -6.92 4.59 6.51
C MET A 75 -5.47 4.12 6.70
N THR A 76 -4.53 5.01 7.02
CA THR A 76 -3.08 4.70 7.01
C THR A 76 -2.38 4.77 8.35
N LYS A 77 -2.97 5.41 9.37
CA LYS A 77 -2.35 5.64 10.69
C LYS A 77 -3.27 5.28 11.86
N ASP A 78 -4.57 5.54 11.72
CA ASP A 78 -5.53 5.43 12.84
C ASP A 78 -6.52 4.26 12.72
N ALA A 79 -6.50 3.50 11.62
CA ALA A 79 -7.34 2.31 11.44
C ALA A 79 -6.74 1.09 12.16
N PRO A 80 -7.55 0.11 12.59
CA PRO A 80 -7.09 -1.19 13.07
C PRO A 80 -6.41 -2.05 11.97
N SER A 81 -6.13 -1.47 10.81
CA SER A 81 -5.75 -2.18 9.60
C SER A 81 -4.72 -1.39 8.80
N ASP A 82 -3.46 -1.42 9.24
CA ASP A 82 -2.31 -1.12 8.39
C ASP A 82 -2.16 -2.13 7.23
N CYS A 83 -3.17 -2.99 7.00
CA CYS A 83 -3.25 -3.95 5.91
C CYS A 83 -3.07 -3.27 4.56
N TYR A 84 -3.58 -2.06 4.33
CA TYR A 84 -3.42 -1.35 3.06
C TYR A 84 -1.97 -0.92 2.84
N ALA A 85 -1.31 -0.37 3.86
CA ALA A 85 0.09 0.02 3.79
C ALA A 85 1.01 -1.22 3.68
N ALA A 86 0.69 -2.28 4.41
CA ALA A 86 1.43 -3.53 4.40
C ALA A 86 1.31 -4.26 3.06
N THR A 87 0.11 -4.44 2.54
CA THR A 87 -0.11 -5.07 1.22
C THR A 87 0.47 -4.23 0.09
N PHE A 88 0.38 -2.91 0.17
CA PHE A 88 1.02 -2.03 -0.81
C PHE A 88 2.55 -2.13 -0.78
N LEU A 89 3.16 -2.31 0.41
CA LEU A 89 4.59 -2.61 0.53
C LEU A 89 4.93 -3.98 -0.06
N LEU A 90 4.15 -5.01 0.27
CA LEU A 90 4.35 -6.38 -0.17
C LEU A 90 4.00 -6.63 -1.65
N GLU A 91 3.49 -5.62 -2.35
CA GLU A 91 3.28 -5.66 -3.79
C GLU A 91 4.60 -5.31 -4.50
N PRO A 92 5.30 -6.29 -5.13
CA PRO A 92 6.61 -6.07 -5.72
C PRO A 92 6.62 -4.97 -6.78
N ARG A 93 5.49 -4.78 -7.48
CA ARG A 93 5.30 -3.76 -8.51
C ARG A 93 5.29 -2.33 -7.94
N TYR A 94 4.93 -2.16 -6.67
CA TYR A 94 4.81 -0.86 -5.99
C TYR A 94 5.80 -0.64 -4.85
N ARG A 95 6.67 -1.63 -4.58
CA ARG A 95 7.73 -1.56 -3.57
C ARG A 95 8.50 -0.23 -3.57
N ASP A 96 8.87 0.27 -4.75
CA ASP A 96 9.63 1.52 -4.89
C ASP A 96 8.76 2.79 -4.88
N ALA A 97 7.44 2.67 -4.97
CA ALA A 97 6.54 3.82 -4.93
C ALA A 97 6.47 4.44 -3.53
N LEU A 98 6.58 3.62 -2.47
CA LEU A 98 6.69 4.06 -1.07
C LEU A 98 8.03 4.70 -0.72
N ALA A 99 9.05 4.47 -1.54
CA ALA A 99 10.39 5.02 -1.32
C ALA A 99 10.49 6.51 -1.66
N ASN A 100 9.55 7.04 -2.45
CA ASN A 100 9.56 8.45 -2.81
C ASN A 100 8.87 9.26 -1.71
N ASP A 101 9.69 10.08 -1.07
CA ASP A 101 9.49 10.87 0.12
C ASP A 101 8.12 11.57 0.26
N LYS A 102 7.56 11.50 1.48
CA LYS A 102 6.28 12.07 1.96
C LYS A 102 5.05 11.57 1.18
N PRO A 103 4.20 10.69 1.77
CA PRO A 103 2.80 10.63 1.36
C PRO A 103 2.12 11.93 1.81
N ASN A 104 2.39 13.01 1.09
CA ASN A 104 1.48 14.14 1.05
C ASN A 104 0.49 13.79 -0.07
N PRO A 105 -0.79 13.53 0.25
CA PRO A 105 -1.80 13.20 -0.74
C PRO A 105 -2.03 14.32 -1.77
N PHE A 106 -1.48 15.52 -1.51
CA PHE A 106 -1.48 16.68 -2.40
C PHE A 106 -0.09 17.10 -2.90
N ALA A 107 0.97 16.32 -2.66
CA ALA A 107 2.25 16.61 -3.30
C ALA A 107 2.10 16.44 -4.82
N HIS A 108 2.53 17.45 -5.56
CA HIS A 108 2.42 17.61 -7.02
C HIS A 108 2.93 16.44 -7.88
N SER A 109 3.45 15.37 -7.29
CA SER A 109 4.08 14.26 -7.99
C SER A 109 4.11 13.00 -7.12
N PHE A 110 2.97 12.30 -6.96
CA PHE A 110 3.04 10.87 -6.65
C PHE A 110 3.35 10.13 -7.95
N ILE A 111 4.64 10.15 -8.35
CA ILE A 111 5.07 9.38 -9.50
C ILE A 111 5.32 7.97 -8.98
N ILE A 112 4.44 7.04 -9.36
CA ILE A 112 4.75 5.60 -9.32
C ILE A 112 5.84 5.38 -10.37
N ARG A 113 7.10 5.66 -10.02
CA ARG A 113 8.25 5.33 -10.85
C ARG A 113 8.54 3.86 -10.61
N THR A 114 8.23 3.01 -11.58
CA THR A 114 8.88 1.71 -11.74
C THR A 114 10.36 1.98 -12.02
N ARG A 115 11.18 2.06 -10.97
CA ARG A 115 12.61 2.31 -11.13
C ARG A 115 13.27 1.00 -11.53
N HIS A 116 13.68 0.90 -12.79
CA HIS A 116 14.64 -0.12 -13.18
C HIS A 116 15.97 0.16 -12.48
N ALA A 117 16.47 -0.88 -11.79
CA ALA A 117 17.72 -1.00 -11.04
C ALA A 117 18.72 0.17 -11.20
N SER A 118 18.92 0.93 -10.13
CA SER A 118 20.17 1.68 -9.92
C SER A 118 20.65 1.42 -8.50
N GLY A 119 21.71 0.62 -8.37
CA GLY A 119 22.29 0.16 -7.11
C GLY A 119 22.80 1.31 -6.25
N GLY A 120 22.03 1.63 -5.22
CA GLY A 120 22.44 2.44 -4.08
C GLY A 120 22.09 1.70 -2.80
N SER A 121 23.03 1.60 -1.88
CA SER A 121 22.93 0.88 -0.59
C SER A 121 22.00 1.54 0.43
N ASP A 122 21.19 2.52 0.02
CA ASP A 122 20.34 3.29 0.91
C ASP A 122 18.95 2.65 0.97
N ILE A 123 18.43 2.45 2.18
CA ILE A 123 17.07 1.91 2.36
C ILE A 123 16.13 2.95 1.76
N PRO A 124 15.45 2.63 0.66
CA PRO A 124 14.73 3.66 -0.09
C PRO A 124 13.47 4.11 0.67
N ILE A 125 13.05 3.37 1.71
CA ILE A 125 11.89 3.65 2.56
C ILE A 125 12.32 4.24 3.92
N LYS A 126 11.62 5.26 4.42
CA LYS A 126 11.87 5.80 5.78
C LYS A 126 11.75 4.73 6.84
N ARG A 127 12.72 4.72 7.77
CA ARG A 127 12.75 3.82 8.93
C ARG A 127 11.43 3.83 9.71
N SER A 128 10.74 4.96 9.84
CA SER A 128 9.46 5.07 10.55
C SER A 128 8.33 4.31 9.86
N THR A 129 8.24 4.36 8.52
CA THR A 129 7.23 3.61 7.75
C THR A 129 7.52 2.11 7.77
N LEU A 130 8.80 1.75 7.68
CA LEU A 130 9.24 0.36 7.80
C LEU A 130 8.97 -0.20 9.20
N GLN A 131 9.20 0.59 10.24
CA GLN A 131 8.87 0.22 11.63
C GLN A 131 7.37 0.05 11.80
N HIS A 132 6.56 0.98 11.27
CA HIS A 132 5.10 0.90 11.37
C HIS A 132 4.54 -0.36 10.71
N VAL A 133 4.89 -0.58 9.43
CA VAL A 133 4.43 -1.77 8.69
C VAL A 133 5.04 -3.06 9.23
N GLY A 134 6.31 -3.04 9.63
CA GLY A 134 6.98 -4.18 10.24
C GLY A 134 6.36 -4.59 11.58
N SER A 135 6.05 -3.61 12.44
CA SER A 135 5.32 -3.84 13.69
C SER A 135 3.95 -4.43 13.42
N TYR A 136 3.19 -3.93 12.44
CA TYR A 136 1.90 -4.52 12.08
C TYR A 136 2.03 -5.99 11.60
N LEU A 137 2.97 -6.28 10.71
CA LEU A 137 3.20 -7.64 10.19
C LEU A 137 3.62 -8.62 11.31
N VAL A 138 4.41 -8.15 12.28
CA VAL A 138 4.88 -8.96 13.41
C VAL A 138 3.82 -9.09 14.51
N GLU A 139 3.26 -7.98 15.00
CA GLU A 139 2.32 -7.96 16.12
C GLU A 139 0.93 -8.44 15.72
N VAL A 140 0.37 -7.91 14.63
CA VAL A 140 -1.04 -8.15 14.30
C VAL A 140 -1.22 -9.43 13.51
N LEU A 141 -0.25 -9.83 12.68
CA LEU A 141 -0.43 -11.01 11.82
C LEU A 141 0.30 -12.24 12.36
N LEU A 142 1.56 -12.09 12.76
CA LEU A 142 2.34 -13.23 13.26
C LEU A 142 1.90 -13.66 14.66
N GLN A 143 1.82 -12.74 15.62
CA GLN A 143 1.43 -13.12 16.99
C GLN A 143 -0.02 -13.62 17.08
N ASN A 144 -0.95 -13.05 16.29
CA ASN A 144 -2.33 -13.54 16.26
C ASN A 144 -2.44 -14.99 15.75
N GLU A 145 -1.64 -15.41 14.76
CA GLU A 145 -1.67 -16.81 14.32
C GLU A 145 -1.10 -17.77 15.37
N TYR A 146 -0.02 -17.40 16.05
CA TYR A 146 0.50 -18.21 17.16
C TYR A 146 -0.47 -18.25 18.35
N ALA A 147 -1.19 -17.15 18.61
CA ALA A 147 -2.20 -17.07 19.67
C ALA A 147 -3.46 -17.88 19.33
N LEU A 148 -3.93 -17.80 18.08
CA LEU A 148 -5.11 -18.52 17.57
C LEU A 148 -4.80 -19.98 17.20
N LYS A 149 -3.53 -20.36 17.16
CA LYS A 149 -3.03 -21.67 16.66
C LYS A 149 -3.49 -22.01 15.24
N ASP A 150 -3.95 -21.02 14.47
CA ASP A 150 -4.33 -21.16 13.05
C ASP A 150 -3.07 -21.08 12.17
N LEU A 151 -2.11 -21.97 12.45
CA LEU A 151 -0.84 -22.04 11.72
C LEU A 151 -1.08 -22.77 10.40
N ARG A 152 -1.61 -22.04 9.41
CA ARG A 152 -1.99 -22.59 8.10
C ARG A 152 -0.82 -23.14 7.28
N HIS A 153 0.42 -22.74 7.59
CA HIS A 153 1.60 -23.15 6.84
C HIS A 153 2.59 -23.98 7.69
N PRO A 154 3.09 -25.14 7.19
CA PRO A 154 3.96 -26.05 7.94
C PRO A 154 5.24 -25.40 8.50
N ILE A 155 5.78 -24.40 7.78
CA ILE A 155 6.99 -23.67 8.18
C ILE A 155 6.78 -22.95 9.52
N LEU A 156 5.61 -22.34 9.72
CA LEU A 156 5.28 -21.63 10.96
C LEU A 156 5.02 -22.60 12.12
N HIS A 157 4.51 -23.79 11.83
CA HIS A 157 4.29 -24.85 12.82
C HIS A 157 5.59 -25.36 13.46
N SER A 158 6.68 -25.39 12.68
CA SER A 158 7.99 -25.86 13.16
C SER A 158 8.83 -24.81 13.89
N MET A 159 8.41 -23.54 13.91
CA MET A 159 9.24 -22.43 14.39
C MET A 159 8.65 -21.74 15.62
N PRO A 160 9.45 -21.46 16.67
CA PRO A 160 9.03 -20.62 17.80
C PRO A 160 8.72 -19.18 17.36
N ALA A 161 7.69 -18.57 17.95
CA ALA A 161 7.22 -17.23 17.60
C ALA A 161 8.31 -16.14 17.61
N GLY A 162 9.24 -16.18 18.58
CA GLY A 162 10.35 -15.22 18.67
C GLY A 162 11.40 -15.36 17.55
N LEU A 163 11.63 -16.59 17.06
CA LEU A 163 12.51 -16.82 15.91
C LEU A 163 11.81 -16.42 14.61
N ALA A 164 10.51 -16.72 14.50
CA ALA A 164 9.71 -16.34 13.35
C ALA A 164 9.61 -14.81 13.19
N SER A 165 9.44 -14.05 14.27
CA SER A 165 9.39 -12.59 14.22
C SER A 165 10.75 -11.97 13.86
N GLY A 166 11.84 -12.49 14.42
CA GLY A 166 13.20 -12.07 14.07
C GLY A 166 13.52 -12.32 12.59
N ALA A 167 13.19 -13.51 12.09
CA ALA A 167 13.38 -13.87 10.69
C ALA A 167 12.47 -13.04 9.76
N LEU A 168 11.20 -12.80 10.12
CA LEU A 168 10.30 -11.95 9.34
C LEU A 168 10.85 -10.52 9.20
N ASN A 169 11.35 -9.92 10.29
CA ASN A 169 11.97 -8.59 10.25
C ASN A 169 13.20 -8.55 9.32
N GLN A 170 14.04 -9.58 9.36
CA GLN A 170 15.19 -9.68 8.45
C GLN A 170 14.74 -9.79 6.99
N GLN A 171 13.73 -10.61 6.71
CA GLN A 171 13.19 -10.78 5.36
C GLN A 171 12.53 -9.50 4.83
N ILE A 172 11.81 -8.74 5.68
CA ILE A 172 11.24 -7.43 5.33
C ILE A 172 12.36 -6.44 4.95
N ILE A 173 13.44 -6.38 5.74
CA ILE A 173 14.58 -5.50 5.44
C ILE A 173 15.23 -5.91 4.11
N ALA A 174 15.48 -7.21 3.92
CA ALA A 174 16.05 -7.74 2.68
C ALA A 174 15.16 -7.43 1.46
N TYR A 175 13.84 -7.58 1.61
CA TYR A 175 12.86 -7.29 0.57
C TYR A 175 12.87 -5.82 0.15
N VAL A 176 12.89 -4.89 1.12
CA VAL A 176 12.97 -3.45 0.86
C VAL A 176 14.30 -3.04 0.24
N ARG A 177 15.39 -3.73 0.59
CA ARG A 177 16.73 -3.51 0.03
C ARG A 177 16.95 -4.13 -1.35
N ARG A 178 16.00 -4.94 -1.85
CA ARG A 178 16.20 -5.80 -3.02
C ARG A 178 17.40 -6.75 -2.85
N ASP A 179 17.64 -7.22 -1.63
CA ASP A 179 18.63 -8.26 -1.37
C ASP A 179 18.08 -9.61 -1.88
N TYR A 180 18.97 -10.52 -2.27
CA TYR A 180 18.57 -11.87 -2.72
C TYR A 180 17.73 -12.59 -1.64
N PRO A 181 16.58 -13.21 -1.99
CA PRO A 181 16.05 -13.51 -3.33
C PRO A 181 15.11 -12.42 -3.92
N PHE A 182 14.92 -11.30 -3.24
CA PHE A 182 13.98 -10.24 -3.63
C PHE A 182 14.52 -9.27 -4.67
N ASN A 183 15.71 -9.52 -5.20
CA ASN A 183 16.33 -8.75 -6.26
C ASN A 183 15.68 -8.99 -7.63
N GLN A 184 14.78 -9.98 -7.75
CA GLN A 184 14.04 -10.29 -8.96
C GLN A 184 12.63 -9.70 -8.87
N ASP A 185 12.20 -9.00 -9.92
CA ASP A 185 10.82 -8.54 -10.04
C ASP A 185 9.95 -9.64 -10.70
N PRO A 186 8.62 -9.65 -10.50
CA PRO A 186 7.73 -10.61 -11.15
C PRO A 186 7.88 -10.59 -12.67
N ALA A 187 7.80 -11.77 -13.30
CA ALA A 187 7.83 -11.87 -14.76
C ALA A 187 6.62 -11.19 -15.39
N LEU A 188 6.73 -10.84 -16.68
CA LEU A 188 5.63 -10.20 -17.40
C LEU A 188 4.41 -11.14 -17.45
N GLY A 189 3.30 -10.71 -16.82
CA GLY A 189 2.07 -11.50 -16.72
C GLY A 189 1.99 -12.43 -15.51
N GLU A 190 3.06 -12.55 -14.71
CA GLU A 190 3.04 -13.28 -13.43
C GLU A 190 2.23 -12.49 -12.39
N SER A 191 1.31 -13.17 -11.70
CA SER A 191 0.58 -12.55 -10.61
C SER A 191 1.48 -12.41 -9.37
N THR A 192 1.20 -11.41 -8.53
CA THR A 192 1.93 -11.22 -7.27
C THR A 192 1.86 -12.46 -6.37
N CYS A 193 0.72 -13.16 -6.39
CA CYS A 193 0.53 -14.40 -5.65
C CYS A 193 1.46 -15.52 -6.16
N ASP A 194 1.60 -15.65 -7.49
CA ASP A 194 2.48 -16.66 -8.09
C ASP A 194 3.95 -16.37 -7.77
N TRP A 195 4.35 -15.10 -7.86
CA TRP A 195 5.71 -14.67 -7.50
C TRP A 195 6.06 -14.99 -6.04
N TRP A 196 5.16 -14.66 -5.12
CA TRP A 196 5.35 -15.00 -3.71
C TRP A 196 5.35 -16.52 -3.49
N SER A 197 4.50 -17.27 -4.20
CA SER A 197 4.45 -18.74 -4.10
C SER A 197 5.77 -19.38 -4.50
N ASN A 198 6.46 -18.84 -5.50
CA ASN A 198 7.79 -19.29 -5.91
C ASN A 198 8.86 -19.06 -4.84
N LEU A 199 8.69 -18.04 -3.99
CA LEU A 199 9.63 -17.69 -2.92
C LEU A 199 9.39 -18.42 -1.59
N VAL A 200 8.25 -19.11 -1.42
CA VAL A 200 7.90 -19.84 -0.18
C VAL A 200 8.96 -20.88 0.19
N HIS A 201 9.55 -21.54 -0.80
CA HIS A 201 10.57 -22.57 -0.59
C HIS A 201 11.97 -21.99 -0.36
N HIS A 202 12.16 -20.68 -0.53
CA HIS A 202 13.45 -20.05 -0.34
C HIS A 202 13.67 -19.69 1.13
N SER A 203 14.76 -20.16 1.75
CA SER A 203 15.07 -19.93 3.17
C SER A 203 15.11 -18.45 3.56
N GLY A 204 15.58 -17.60 2.64
CA GLY A 204 15.62 -16.14 2.79
C GLY A 204 14.30 -15.39 2.53
N ALA A 205 13.21 -16.07 2.15
CA ALA A 205 11.93 -15.42 1.87
C ALA A 205 10.70 -16.16 2.39
N SER A 206 10.86 -17.37 2.91
CA SER A 206 9.77 -18.29 3.25
C SER A 206 8.69 -17.72 4.16
N ILE A 207 9.06 -16.97 5.19
CA ILE A 207 8.11 -16.43 6.18
C ILE A 207 7.36 -15.26 5.58
N LEU A 208 8.06 -14.33 4.93
CA LEU A 208 7.47 -13.18 4.25
C LEU A 208 6.57 -13.62 3.08
N ALA A 209 7.00 -14.62 2.31
CA ALA A 209 6.27 -15.16 1.17
C ALA A 209 4.96 -15.82 1.58
N VAL A 210 4.98 -16.70 2.58
CA VAL A 210 3.76 -17.29 3.16
C VAL A 210 2.80 -16.19 3.59
N ARG A 211 3.33 -15.12 4.20
CA ARG A 211 2.53 -14.00 4.67
C ARG A 211 2.03 -13.05 3.60
N SER A 212 2.67 -13.03 2.43
CA SER A 212 2.25 -12.16 1.33
C SER A 212 1.18 -12.81 0.46
N ILE A 213 1.01 -14.14 0.57
CA ILE A 213 -0.04 -14.93 -0.09
C ILE A 213 -1.33 -14.95 0.74
N LEU A 214 -1.20 -15.03 2.06
CA LEU A 214 -2.33 -15.06 3.01
C LEU A 214 -3.16 -13.76 3.19
N PRO A 215 -2.72 -12.52 2.88
CA PRO A 215 -3.54 -11.32 3.06
C PRO A 215 -4.68 -11.24 2.03
N SER A 216 -4.62 -12.04 0.97
CA SER A 216 -5.54 -12.00 -0.18
C SER A 216 -6.89 -12.68 0.07
N ASN A 217 -7.13 -13.26 1.25
CA ASN A 217 -8.35 -14.01 1.59
C ASN A 217 -9.27 -13.30 2.59
N TYR A 218 -9.21 -11.97 2.67
CA TYR A 218 -10.23 -11.16 3.35
C TYR A 218 -11.33 -10.73 2.37
#